data_AF-A0A7G4RLR3-F1
#
_entry.id   AF-A0A7G4RLR3-F1
#
_cell.length_a   1.000
_cell.length_b   1.000
_cell.length_c   1.000
_cell.angle_alpha   90.00
_cell.angle_beta   90.00
_cell.angle_gamma   90.00
#
_symmetry.space_group_name_H-M   'P 1'
#
loop_
_entity.id
_entity.type
_entity.pdbx_description
1 polymer ?
#
loop_
_entity_poly.entity_id
_entity_poly.type
_entity_poly.pdbx_seq_one_letter_code
_entity_poly.pdbx_strand_id
1 'polypeptide(L)'
;MKIDKASLRGEPPNTAKGVVARAYLFMDEHYDLSLSSSQKKLFIAWNKAFKPSSWEREWASQVAMIEGYENSYITQWQKKANG
;
A
#
# COMPACT_ATOMS: atom_id res chain seq x y z
N MET A 1 3.87 19.72 4.73
CA MET A 1 2.52 19.35 4.27
C MET A 1 1.99 20.54 3.47
N LYS A 2 1.84 20.42 2.14
CA LYS A 2 1.19 21.44 1.32
C LYS A 2 -0.17 20.89 0.89
N ILE A 3 -1.22 21.64 1.16
CA ILE A 3 -2.59 21.30 0.79
C ILE A 3 -3.02 22.33 -0.24
N ASP A 4 -2.92 21.97 -1.52
CA ASP A 4 -3.48 22.76 -2.61
C ASP A 4 -4.97 22.40 -2.76
N LYS A 5 -5.82 23.16 -2.04
CA LYS A 5 -7.28 22.97 -1.99
C LYS A 5 -7.96 23.12 -3.36
N ALA A 6 -7.29 23.69 -4.36
CA ALA A 6 -7.83 23.94 -5.69
C ALA A 6 -7.86 22.69 -6.61
N SER A 7 -7.16 21.60 -6.27
CA SER A 7 -7.08 20.41 -7.13
C SER A 7 -7.37 19.08 -6.43
N LEU A 8 -7.87 19.09 -5.17
CA LEU A 8 -8.06 17.87 -4.37
C LEU A 8 -6.82 16.96 -4.34
N ARG A 9 -5.63 17.54 -4.49
CA ARG A 9 -4.34 16.84 -4.47
C ARG A 9 -3.58 17.29 -3.22
N GLY A 10 -3.79 16.58 -2.13
CA GLY A 10 -2.79 16.57 -1.06
C GLY A 10 -1.63 15.73 -1.56
N GLU A 11 -0.39 16.22 -1.47
CA GLU A 11 0.77 15.34 -1.59
C GLU A 11 0.94 14.61 -0.25
N PRO A 12 0.47 13.37 -0.11
CA PRO A 12 0.74 12.63 1.11
C PRO A 12 2.25 12.51 1.28
N PRO A 13 2.77 12.56 2.53
CA PRO A 13 4.17 12.27 2.79
C PRO A 13 4.55 10.94 2.13
N ASN A 14 5.79 10.85 1.65
CA ASN A 14 6.30 9.70 0.88
C ASN A 14 5.99 8.34 1.54
N THR A 15 5.95 8.31 2.87
CA THR A 15 5.55 7.14 3.67
C THR A 15 4.12 6.67 3.41
N ALA A 16 3.16 7.59 3.28
CA ALA A 16 1.76 7.27 3.03
C ALA A 16 1.52 6.76 1.59
N LYS A 17 2.35 7.15 0.61
CA LYS A 17 2.28 6.57 -0.75
C LYS A 17 2.54 5.06 -0.74
N GLY A 18 3.49 4.60 0.08
CA GLY A 18 3.77 3.17 0.26
C GLY A 18 2.61 2.42 0.88
N VAL A 19 2.04 2.95 1.98
CA VAL A 19 0.90 2.35 2.68
C VAL A 19 -0.29 2.20 1.74
N VAL A 20 -0.65 3.28 1.03
CA VAL A 20 -1.78 3.30 0.09
C VAL A 20 -1.55 2.29 -1.03
N ALA A 21 -0.36 2.25 -1.62
CA ALA A 21 -0.05 1.29 -2.67
C ALA A 21 -0.23 -0.17 -2.21
N ARG A 22 0.26 -0.51 -1.01
CA ARG A 22 0.11 -1.86 -0.44
C ARG A 22 -1.35 -2.21 -0.15
N ALA A 23 -2.12 -1.26 0.39
CA ALA A 23 -3.53 -1.47 0.65
C ALA A 23 -4.31 -1.74 -0.64
N TYR A 24 -4.11 -0.93 -1.69
CA TYR A 24 -4.78 -1.12 -2.97
C TYR A 24 -4.36 -2.40 -3.69
N LEU A 25 -3.07 -2.76 -3.68
CA LEU A 25 -2.61 -4.03 -4.24
C LEU A 25 -3.15 -5.24 -3.48
N PHE A 26 -3.26 -5.13 -2.15
CA PHE A 26 -3.91 -6.15 -1.34
C PHE A 26 -5.40 -6.27 -1.67
N MET A 27 -6.12 -5.16 -1.82
CA MET A 27 -7.54 -5.19 -2.19
C MET A 27 -7.78 -5.73 -3.60
N ASP A 28 -6.90 -5.42 -4.56
CA ASP A 28 -6.93 -5.99 -5.91
C ASP A 28 -6.76 -7.51 -5.88
N GLU A 29 -5.85 -8.05 -5.06
CA GLU A 29 -5.59 -9.49 -4.98
C GLU A 29 -6.60 -10.24 -4.10
N HIS A 30 -7.05 -9.64 -2.99
CA HIS A 30 -7.88 -10.30 -2.00
C HIS A 30 -9.38 -10.12 -2.24
N TYR A 31 -9.78 -8.96 -2.78
CA TYR A 31 -11.19 -8.61 -3.03
C TYR A 31 -11.52 -8.46 -4.51
N ASP A 32 -10.61 -8.82 -5.42
CA ASP A 32 -10.76 -8.67 -6.88
C ASP A 32 -11.19 -7.24 -7.30
N LEU A 33 -10.67 -6.24 -6.59
CA LEU A 33 -10.95 -4.84 -6.88
C LEU A 33 -10.41 -4.52 -8.28
N SER A 34 -11.28 -4.14 -9.21
CA SER A 34 -10.88 -3.82 -10.59
C SER A 34 -10.03 -2.56 -10.67
N LEU A 35 -8.70 -2.70 -10.48
CA LEU A 35 -7.74 -1.63 -10.74
C LEU A 35 -7.44 -1.55 -12.23
N SER A 36 -7.41 -0.32 -12.75
CA SER A 36 -6.86 -0.10 -14.09
C SER A 36 -5.40 -0.56 -14.14
N SER A 37 -4.99 -1.13 -15.27
CA SER A 37 -3.60 -1.55 -15.50
C SER A 37 -2.58 -0.42 -15.23
N SER A 38 -2.96 0.84 -15.47
CA SER A 38 -2.13 2.01 -15.17
C SER A 38 -2.00 2.28 -13.66
N GLN A 39 -3.10 2.14 -12.91
CA GLN A 39 -3.10 2.31 -11.45
C GLN A 39 -2.32 1.19 -10.77
N LYS A 40 -2.47 -0.05 -11.23
CA LYS A 40 -1.71 -1.19 -10.72
C LYS A 40 -0.20 -0.99 -10.88
N LYS A 41 0.26 -0.57 -12.06
CA LYS A 41 1.68 -0.24 -12.29
C LYS A 41 2.19 0.89 -11.40
N LEU A 42 1.38 1.93 -11.19
CA LEU A 42 1.72 3.04 -10.29
C LEU A 42 1.91 2.54 -8.85
N PHE A 43 0.98 1.72 -8.35
CA PHE A 43 1.08 1.17 -7.00
C PHE A 43 2.24 0.19 -6.84
N ILE A 44 2.54 -0.64 -7.84
CA ILE A 44 3.74 -1.50 -7.82
C ILE A 44 5.00 -0.64 -7.71
N ALA A 45 5.11 0.42 -8.50
CA ALA A 45 6.25 1.33 -8.45
C ALA A 45 6.38 2.01 -7.09
N TRP A 46 5.28 2.47 -6.50
CA TRP A 46 5.26 3.06 -5.16
C TRP A 46 5.60 2.05 -4.07
N ASN A 47 5.05 0.84 -4.14
CA ASN A 47 5.38 -0.23 -3.21
C ASN A 47 6.87 -0.56 -3.25
N LYS A 48 7.49 -0.57 -4.44
CA LYS A 48 8.93 -0.82 -4.61
C LYS A 48 9.79 0.35 -4.11
N ALA A 49 9.36 1.59 -4.37
CA ALA A 49 10.08 2.78 -3.94
C ALA A 49 10.02 3.01 -2.42
N PHE A 50 8.91 2.64 -1.76
CA PHE A 50 8.67 2.91 -0.35
C PHE A 50 8.53 1.62 0.45
N LYS A 51 9.62 1.23 1.13
CA LYS A 51 9.65 0.05 2.01
C LYS A 51 8.68 0.20 3.19
N PRO A 52 8.02 -0.88 3.65
CA PRO A 52 7.18 -0.82 4.84
C PRO A 52 8.02 -0.52 6.07
N SER A 53 7.54 0.43 6.86
CA SER A 53 8.14 0.80 8.15
C SER A 53 7.88 -0.27 9.22
N SER A 54 8.62 -0.21 10.33
CA SER A 54 8.39 -1.13 11.46
C SER A 54 6.98 -0.96 12.06
N TRP A 55 6.50 0.28 12.12
CA TRP A 55 5.12 0.57 12.53
C TRP A 55 4.08 -0.09 11.62
N GLU A 56 4.26 -0.04 10.29
CA GLU A 56 3.31 -0.70 9.37
C GLU A 56 3.28 -2.21 9.53
N ARG A 57 4.42 -2.83 9.83
CA ARG A 57 4.46 -4.27 10.12
C ARG A 57 3.70 -4.60 11.39
N GLU A 58 3.88 -3.80 12.43
CA GLU A 58 3.19 -3.99 13.71
C GLU A 58 1.69 -3.73 13.59
N TRP A 59 1.31 -2.65 12.90
CA TRP A 59 -0.09 -2.37 12.56
C TRP A 59 -0.72 -3.52 11.75
N ALA A 60 -0.03 -4.00 10.72
CA ALA A 60 -0.54 -5.12 9.92
C ALA A 60 -0.68 -6.41 10.73
N SER A 61 0.23 -6.66 11.69
CA SER A 61 0.14 -7.80 12.60
C SER A 61 -1.05 -7.67 13.55
N GLN A 62 -1.33 -6.47 14.06
CA GLN A 62 -2.50 -6.23 14.92
C GLN A 62 -3.81 -6.39 14.13
N VAL A 63 -3.87 -5.85 12.91
CA VAL A 63 -5.02 -6.03 12.03
C VAL A 63 -5.22 -7.51 11.70
N ALA A 64 -4.14 -8.24 11.38
CA ALA A 64 -4.23 -9.68 11.10
C ALA A 64 -4.73 -10.49 12.30
N MET A 65 -4.38 -10.10 13.52
CA MET A 65 -4.89 -10.72 14.74
C MET A 65 -6.41 -10.51 14.92
N ILE A 66 -6.94 -9.38 14.44
CA ILE A 66 -8.37 -9.04 14.53
C ILE A 66 -9.17 -9.65 13.37
N GLU A 67 -8.68 -9.48 12.15
CA GLU A 67 -9.36 -9.84 10.90
C GLU A 67 -9.12 -11.31 10.49
N GLY A 68 -8.04 -11.93 10.99
CA GLY A 68 -7.67 -13.32 10.69
C GLY A 68 -6.90 -13.52 9.37
N TYR A 69 -6.62 -12.46 8.62
CA TYR A 69 -5.82 -12.52 7.39
C TYR A 69 -4.65 -11.51 7.41
N GLU A 70 -3.49 -11.95 6.93
CA GLU A 70 -2.29 -11.10 6.85
C GLU A 70 -2.19 -10.38 5.51
N ASN A 71 -1.77 -9.12 5.54
CA ASN A 71 -1.45 -8.40 4.32
C ASN A 71 -0.09 -8.86 3.76
N SER A 72 -0.12 -9.71 2.74
CA SER A 72 1.07 -10.27 2.08
C SER A 72 1.99 -9.21 1.45
N TYR A 73 1.48 -8.01 1.15
CA TYR A 73 2.27 -6.90 0.63
C TYR A 73 3.09 -6.18 1.73
N ILE A 74 2.77 -6.41 3.00
CA ILE A 74 3.52 -5.90 4.16
C ILE A 74 4.45 -7.00 4.72
N THR A 75 3.94 -8.22 4.90
CA THR A 75 4.71 -9.34 5.48
C THR A 75 5.73 -9.92 4.50
N GLN A 76 5.37 -10.04 3.21
CA GLN A 76 6.25 -10.56 2.15
C GLN A 76 6.69 -9.48 1.17
N TRP A 77 6.89 -8.24 1.66
CA TRP A 77 7.22 -7.09 0.80
C TRP A 77 8.39 -7.35 -0.16
N GLN A 78 9.47 -8.00 0.27
CA GLN A 78 10.60 -8.33 -0.60
C GLN A 78 10.22 -9.21 -1.79
N LYS A 79 9.29 -10.15 -1.61
CA LYS A 79 8.82 -11.04 -2.66
C LYS A 79 7.83 -10.32 -3.58
N LYS A 80 6.90 -9.56 -3.01
CA LYS A 80 5.86 -8.81 -3.74
C LYS A 80 6.37 -7.55 -4.46
N ALA A 81 7.53 -7.01 -4.06
CA ALA A 81 8.16 -5.86 -4.72
C ALA A 81 9.10 -6.24 -5.88
N ASN A 82 9.52 -7.50 -5.94
CA ASN A 82 10.45 -8.02 -6.96
C ASN A 82 9.83 -9.08 -7.87
N GLY A 83 8.63 -9.57 -7.55
CA GLY A 83 7.85 -10.51 -8.35
C GLY A 83 6.98 -9.84 -9.40
#